data_AF-A0AAW1GKP9-F1
#
_entry.id   AF-A0AAW1GKP9-F1
#
_cell.length_a   1.000
_cell.length_b   1.000
_cell.length_c   1.000
_cell.angle_alpha   90.00
_cell.angle_beta   90.00
_cell.angle_gamma   90.00
#
_symmetry.space_group_name_H-M   'P 1'
#
loop_
_entity.id
_entity.type
_entity.pdbx_description
1 polymer ?
#
loop_
_entity_poly.entity_id
_entity_poly.type
_entity_poly.pdbx_seq_one_letter_code
_entity_poly.pdbx_strand_id
1 'polypeptide(L)'
;MDKQETPTKLEYYHNMWKFDSEAIFLSFLQGEDCRQALILDYTIFHPQGGGQPSDIGFISVSDSAFRFVVEDVRSIDGIVYHYGHVENLEGGLEPEWKIEKGTRVHLHVDESRRNLNSRLHSAGHLLDISIRNVGLGHLVPGKAYHFPDGP
;
A
#
# COMPACT_ATOMS: atom_id res chain seq x y z
N MET A 1 20.13 -4.86 -20.54
CA MET A 1 19.10 -4.19 -21.37
C MET A 1 17.90 -4.08 -20.46
N ASP A 2 17.86 -3.01 -19.68
CA ASP A 2 16.85 -2.84 -18.62
C ASP A 2 15.48 -2.74 -19.27
N LYS A 3 14.60 -3.69 -18.94
CA LYS A 3 13.18 -3.55 -19.25
C LYS A 3 12.72 -2.34 -18.45
N GLN A 4 12.43 -1.25 -19.15
CA GLN A 4 11.78 -0.09 -18.58
C GLN A 4 10.40 -0.54 -18.12
N GLU A 5 10.27 -0.95 -16.85
CA GLU A 5 8.98 -1.28 -16.27
C GLU A 5 8.15 0.00 -16.27
N THR A 6 6.98 -0.06 -16.89
CA THR A 6 6.06 1.08 -16.93
C THR A 6 5.63 1.42 -15.51
N PRO A 7 5.57 2.72 -15.14
CA PRO A 7 5.13 3.13 -13.81
C PRO A 7 3.77 2.54 -13.44
N THR A 8 3.60 2.13 -12.18
CA THR A 8 2.32 1.65 -11.68
C THR A 8 1.28 2.78 -11.77
N LYS A 9 0.09 2.50 -12.29
CA LYS A 9 -1.03 3.45 -12.31
C LYS A 9 -1.64 3.58 -10.90
N LEU A 10 -1.77 4.81 -10.44
CA LEU A 10 -2.06 5.15 -9.04
C LEU A 10 -3.49 5.67 -8.89
N GLU A 11 -4.47 4.77 -8.74
CA GLU A 11 -5.89 5.15 -8.65
C GLU A 11 -6.21 5.95 -7.40
N TYR A 12 -5.44 5.75 -6.34
CA TYR A 12 -5.62 6.43 -5.07
C TYR A 12 -5.54 7.96 -5.19
N TYR A 13 -4.92 8.52 -6.23
CA TYR A 13 -4.97 9.96 -6.51
C TYR A 13 -6.32 10.44 -7.03
N HIS A 14 -7.11 9.56 -7.63
CA HIS A 14 -8.40 9.89 -8.23
C HIS A 14 -9.58 9.55 -7.31
N ASN A 15 -9.50 8.43 -6.58
CA ASN A 15 -10.57 8.02 -5.68
C ASN A 15 -10.01 7.33 -4.42
N MET A 16 -9.92 8.08 -3.31
CA MET A 16 -9.45 7.54 -2.04
C MET A 16 -10.42 6.62 -1.31
N TRP A 17 -11.69 6.63 -1.73
CA TRP A 17 -12.78 5.85 -1.13
C TRP A 17 -13.06 4.56 -1.91
N LYS A 18 -12.18 4.20 -2.85
CA LYS A 18 -12.21 2.92 -3.54
C LYS A 18 -11.39 1.90 -2.75
N PHE A 19 -12.07 0.92 -2.19
CA PHE A 19 -11.46 -0.14 -1.36
C PHE A 19 -11.31 -1.47 -2.10
N ASP A 20 -12.02 -1.63 -3.21
CA ASP A 20 -11.97 -2.83 -4.05
C ASP A 20 -11.67 -2.46 -5.51
N SER A 21 -10.82 -3.24 -6.17
CA SER A 21 -10.51 -3.08 -7.59
C SER A 21 -9.90 -4.33 -8.20
N GLU A 22 -9.74 -4.34 -9.52
CA GLU A 22 -8.92 -5.32 -10.24
C GLU A 22 -7.62 -4.67 -10.73
N ALA A 23 -6.58 -5.50 -10.89
CA ALA A 23 -5.32 -5.13 -11.54
C ALA A 23 -4.71 -6.34 -12.28
N ILE A 24 -3.63 -6.10 -13.02
CA ILE A 24 -2.84 -7.14 -13.66
C ILE A 24 -1.57 -7.38 -12.87
N PHE A 25 -1.34 -8.64 -12.49
CA PHE A 25 -0.12 -9.09 -11.87
C PHE A 25 1.06 -9.02 -12.85
N LEU A 26 2.16 -8.39 -12.43
CA LEU A 26 3.35 -8.21 -13.26
C LEU A 26 4.51 -9.10 -12.84
N SER A 27 4.83 -9.10 -11.55
CA SER A 27 5.96 -9.84 -11.01
C SER A 27 5.85 -10.02 -9.50
N PHE A 28 6.60 -11.00 -9.02
CA PHE A 28 6.75 -11.32 -7.60
C PHE A 28 8.25 -11.36 -7.29
N LEU A 29 8.66 -10.65 -6.25
CA LEU A 29 10.05 -10.57 -5.81
C LEU A 29 10.16 -11.10 -4.38
N GLN A 30 11.23 -11.82 -4.10
CA GLN A 30 11.57 -12.27 -2.76
C GLN A 30 12.66 -11.34 -2.20
N GLY A 31 12.34 -10.60 -1.15
CA GLY A 31 13.30 -9.77 -0.44
C GLY A 31 14.27 -10.60 0.39
N GLU A 32 15.42 -10.02 0.74
CA GLU A 32 16.45 -10.66 1.58
C GLU A 32 15.97 -10.91 3.02
N ASP A 33 14.92 -10.21 3.46
CA ASP A 33 14.35 -10.23 4.80
C ASP A 33 13.11 -11.14 4.92
N CYS A 34 12.98 -12.12 4.02
CA CYS A 34 11.82 -13.00 3.87
C CYS A 34 10.50 -12.31 3.49
N ARG A 35 10.45 -10.97 3.38
CA ARG A 35 9.27 -10.27 2.90
C ARG A 35 9.18 -10.42 1.39
N GLN A 36 7.98 -10.76 0.94
CA GLN A 36 7.69 -10.91 -0.47
C GLN A 36 7.09 -9.61 -1.00
N ALA A 37 7.41 -9.22 -2.22
CA ALA A 37 6.87 -8.03 -2.87
C ALA A 37 6.13 -8.40 -4.14
N LEU A 38 4.86 -8.01 -4.21
CA LEU A 38 3.99 -8.20 -5.36
C LEU A 38 3.87 -6.88 -6.12
N ILE A 39 4.13 -6.92 -7.44
CA ILE A 39 4.09 -5.75 -8.32
C ILE A 39 2.92 -5.87 -9.30
N LEU A 40 2.19 -4.76 -9.47
CA LEU A 40 1.00 -4.63 -10.30
C LEU A 40 1.15 -3.49 -11.31
N ASP A 41 0.39 -3.55 -12.40
CA ASP A 41 0.29 -2.44 -13.37
C ASP A 41 -0.49 -1.24 -12.83
N TYR A 42 -1.37 -1.49 -11.86
CA TYR A 42 -2.31 -0.56 -11.28
C TYR A 42 -2.54 -0.90 -9.81
N THR A 43 -2.77 0.11 -8.97
CA THR A 43 -3.14 -0.13 -7.56
C THR A 43 -4.06 0.94 -6.98
N ILE A 44 -4.93 0.49 -6.07
CA ILE A 44 -5.71 1.33 -5.16
C ILE A 44 -5.06 1.48 -3.78
N PHE A 45 -4.01 0.72 -3.47
CA PHE A 45 -3.26 0.84 -2.22
C PHE A 45 -2.44 2.13 -2.22
N HIS A 46 -2.54 2.89 -1.14
CA HIS A 46 -1.75 4.10 -0.91
C HIS A 46 -0.42 3.69 -0.24
N PRO A 47 0.72 3.95 -0.90
CA PRO A 47 2.03 3.69 -0.33
C PRO A 47 2.31 4.60 0.87
N GLN A 48 3.19 4.21 1.78
CA GLN A 48 3.60 5.10 2.86
C GLN A 48 4.24 6.37 2.28
N GLY A 49 3.78 7.54 2.73
CA GLY A 49 4.25 8.83 2.22
C GLY A 49 3.64 10.00 2.97
N GLY A 50 4.31 11.16 2.98
CA GLY A 50 3.79 12.39 3.60
C GLY A 50 3.49 12.27 5.11
N GLY A 51 4.13 11.33 5.81
CA GLY A 51 3.85 11.03 7.21
C GLY A 51 2.63 10.13 7.46
N GLN A 52 1.90 9.76 6.41
CA GLN A 52 0.79 8.80 6.49
C GLN A 52 1.32 7.37 6.38
N PRO A 53 0.93 6.44 7.27
CA PRO A 53 1.23 5.01 7.11
C PRO A 53 0.68 4.45 5.79
N SER A 54 1.30 3.39 5.28
CA SER A 54 0.74 2.67 4.14
C SER A 54 -0.58 1.99 4.50
N ASP A 55 -1.35 1.66 3.47
CA ASP A 55 -2.45 0.74 3.63
C ASP A 55 -1.98 -0.69 3.86
N ILE A 56 -2.95 -1.48 4.34
CA ILE A 56 -2.89 -2.94 4.43
C ILE A 56 -4.14 -3.50 3.76
N GLY A 57 -4.13 -4.81 3.54
CA GLY A 57 -5.28 -5.50 2.96
C GLY A 57 -4.85 -6.83 2.36
N PHE A 58 -5.48 -7.22 1.25
CA PHE A 58 -5.09 -8.44 0.55
C PHE A 58 -5.27 -8.33 -0.96
N ILE A 59 -4.54 -9.18 -1.68
CA ILE A 59 -4.64 -9.37 -3.12
C ILE A 59 -4.98 -10.84 -3.37
N SER A 60 -6.02 -11.13 -4.12
CA SER A 60 -6.46 -12.50 -4.41
C SER A 60 -6.70 -12.73 -5.89
N VAL A 61 -6.79 -14.00 -6.29
CA VAL A 61 -7.21 -14.39 -7.64
C VAL A 61 -8.59 -15.05 -7.52
N SER A 62 -9.54 -14.66 -8.38
CA SER A 62 -10.84 -15.32 -8.42
C SER A 62 -10.70 -16.81 -8.71
N ASP A 63 -11.53 -17.63 -8.07
CA ASP A 63 -11.55 -19.09 -8.23
C ASP A 63 -10.20 -19.79 -7.91
N SER A 64 -9.36 -19.16 -7.09
CA SER A 64 -8.09 -19.68 -6.62
C SER A 64 -7.96 -19.56 -5.10
N ALA A 65 -7.19 -20.46 -4.49
CA ALA A 65 -6.79 -20.36 -3.09
C ALA A 65 -5.71 -19.30 -2.85
N PHE A 66 -5.18 -18.66 -3.91
CA PHE A 66 -4.17 -17.64 -3.79
C PHE A 66 -4.72 -16.39 -3.09
N ARG A 67 -4.11 -16.06 -1.95
CA ARG A 67 -4.38 -14.85 -1.19
C ARG A 67 -3.07 -14.31 -0.62
N PHE A 68 -2.69 -13.12 -1.05
CA PHE A 68 -1.51 -12.41 -0.59
C PHE A 68 -1.94 -11.31 0.39
N VAL A 69 -1.53 -11.42 1.64
CA VAL A 69 -1.76 -10.41 2.68
C VAL A 69 -0.75 -9.30 2.47
N VAL A 70 -1.23 -8.07 2.30
CA VAL A 70 -0.42 -6.87 2.12
C VAL A 70 -0.27 -6.18 3.47
N GLU A 71 0.98 -6.02 3.92
CA GLU A 71 1.33 -5.49 5.23
C GLU A 71 2.05 -4.13 5.14
N ASP A 72 2.74 -3.87 4.03
CA ASP A 72 3.41 -2.61 3.77
C ASP A 72 3.37 -2.29 2.27
N VAL A 73 3.29 -1.00 1.92
CA VAL A 73 3.22 -0.56 0.52
C VAL A 73 4.19 0.59 0.32
N ARG A 74 5.11 0.44 -0.64
CA ARG A 74 6.16 1.43 -0.95
C ARG A 74 6.14 1.79 -2.42
N SER A 75 6.42 3.05 -2.72
CA SER A 75 6.67 3.51 -4.09
C SER A 75 8.15 3.85 -4.23
N ILE A 76 8.82 3.20 -5.18
CA ILE A 76 10.25 3.41 -5.49
C ILE A 76 10.34 3.60 -7.00
N ASP A 77 10.86 4.75 -7.44
CA ASP A 77 11.05 5.10 -8.85
C ASP A 77 9.81 4.89 -9.75
N GLY A 78 8.61 5.12 -9.19
CA GLY A 78 7.33 5.02 -9.91
C GLY A 78 6.72 3.61 -9.92
N ILE A 79 7.37 2.63 -9.31
CA ILE A 79 6.85 1.27 -9.12
C ILE A 79 6.33 1.12 -7.69
N VAL A 80 5.13 0.57 -7.55
CA VAL A 80 4.55 0.26 -6.24
C VAL A 80 4.79 -1.20 -5.88
N TYR A 81 5.48 -1.39 -4.76
CA TYR A 81 5.79 -2.67 -4.14
C TYR A 81 4.78 -2.93 -3.02
N HIS A 82 4.02 -4.01 -3.14
CA HIS A 82 3.11 -4.49 -2.10
C HIS A 82 3.84 -5.59 -1.32
N TYR A 83 4.37 -5.24 -0.16
CA TYR A 83 5.10 -6.16 0.70
C TYR A 83 4.15 -6.94 1.61
N GLY A 84 4.45 -8.21 1.81
CA GLY A 84 3.70 -9.07 2.70
C GLY A 84 4.00 -10.54 2.47
N HIS A 85 2.99 -11.39 2.59
CA HIS A 85 3.13 -12.84 2.51
C HIS A 85 1.89 -13.50 1.91
N VAL A 86 2.06 -14.69 1.33
CA VAL A 86 0.93 -15.53 0.93
C VAL A 86 0.34 -16.23 2.15
N GLU A 87 -0.98 -16.16 2.29
CA GLU A 87 -1.72 -16.84 3.34
C GLU A 87 -1.80 -18.34 3.02
N ASN A 88 -1.22 -19.18 3.88
CA ASN A 88 -1.30 -20.64 3.76
C ASN A 88 -2.65 -21.12 4.30
N LEU A 89 -3.61 -21.37 3.41
CA LEU A 89 -4.98 -21.73 3.81
C LEU A 89 -5.15 -23.18 4.29
N GLU A 90 -4.15 -24.06 4.20
CA GLU A 90 -4.20 -25.40 4.82
C GLU A 90 -2.83 -25.82 5.36
N GLY A 91 -2.82 -26.33 6.60
CA GLY A 91 -1.62 -26.62 7.40
C GLY A 91 -0.78 -27.81 6.96
N GLY A 92 -0.25 -27.79 5.73
CA GLY A 92 0.69 -28.80 5.25
C GLY A 92 1.45 -28.36 4.00
N LEU A 93 2.79 -28.30 4.13
CA LEU A 93 3.80 -27.97 3.11
C LEU A 93 3.61 -26.62 2.42
N GLU A 94 4.71 -25.91 2.14
CA GLU A 94 4.69 -24.64 1.39
C GLU A 94 3.83 -24.82 0.13
N PRO A 95 2.69 -24.13 -0.01
CA PRO A 95 1.88 -24.27 -1.20
C PRO A 95 2.70 -23.82 -2.39
N GLU A 96 2.81 -24.66 -3.42
CA GLU A 96 3.26 -24.25 -4.74
C GLU A 96 2.18 -23.37 -5.37
N TRP A 97 2.03 -22.15 -4.87
CA TRP A 97 1.22 -21.15 -5.53
C TRP A 97 2.04 -20.59 -6.70
N LYS A 98 1.43 -20.59 -7.88
CA LYS A 98 2.02 -20.01 -9.08
C LYS A 98 0.99 -19.10 -9.73
N ILE A 99 1.30 -17.80 -9.73
CA ILE A 99 0.56 -16.80 -10.48
C ILE A 99 1.39 -16.39 -11.70
N GLU A 100 0.76 -16.37 -12.87
CA GLU A 100 1.44 -16.04 -14.11
C GLU A 100 1.36 -14.53 -14.36
N LYS A 101 2.43 -13.94 -14.91
CA LYS A 101 2.39 -12.55 -15.36
C LYS A 101 1.22 -12.36 -16.34
N GLY A 102 0.41 -11.34 -16.11
CA GLY A 102 -0.81 -11.10 -16.88
C GLY A 102 -2.09 -11.61 -16.20
N THR A 103 -1.98 -12.39 -15.12
CA THR A 103 -3.15 -12.81 -14.34
C THR A 103 -3.86 -11.61 -13.74
N ARG A 104 -5.18 -11.61 -13.83
CA ARG A 104 -6.01 -10.62 -13.17
C ARG A 104 -6.16 -10.95 -11.69
N VAL A 105 -5.95 -9.95 -10.85
CA VAL A 105 -6.08 -10.06 -9.39
C VAL A 105 -7.10 -9.07 -8.86
N HIS A 106 -7.71 -9.39 -7.73
CA HIS A 106 -8.58 -8.52 -6.96
C HIS A 106 -7.80 -7.91 -5.81
N LEU A 107 -7.94 -6.60 -5.64
CA LEU A 107 -7.31 -5.80 -4.61
C LEU A 107 -8.39 -5.44 -3.60
N HIS A 108 -8.10 -5.66 -2.32
CA HIS A 108 -8.94 -5.25 -1.22
C HIS A 108 -8.12 -4.48 -0.19
N VAL A 109 -8.47 -3.22 0.05
CA VAL A 109 -7.84 -2.35 1.05
C VAL A 109 -8.67 -2.36 2.32
N ASP A 110 -8.01 -2.42 3.48
CA ASP A 110 -8.67 -2.22 4.78
C ASP A 110 -9.22 -0.79 4.89
N GLU A 111 -10.54 -0.67 4.71
CA GLU A 111 -11.28 0.59 4.79
C GLU A 111 -11.08 1.30 6.13
N SER A 112 -11.14 0.57 7.24
CA SER A 112 -11.07 1.15 8.59
C SER A 112 -9.71 1.80 8.82
N ARG A 113 -8.63 1.11 8.43
CA ARG A 113 -7.28 1.65 8.49
C ARG A 113 -7.10 2.86 7.57
N ARG A 114 -7.51 2.75 6.30
CA ARG A 114 -7.40 3.85 5.33
C ARG A 114 -8.11 5.10 5.83
N ASN A 115 -9.34 4.95 6.32
CA ASN A 115 -10.15 6.06 6.82
C ASN A 115 -9.51 6.72 8.04
N LEU A 116 -9.00 5.94 8.98
CA LEU A 116 -8.29 6.47 10.15
C LEU A 116 -7.04 7.25 9.75
N ASN A 117 -6.17 6.66 8.92
CA ASN A 117 -4.92 7.27 8.48
C ASN A 117 -5.15 8.58 7.72
N SER A 118 -6.15 8.60 6.83
CA SER A 118 -6.52 9.80 6.06
C SER A 118 -7.01 10.94 6.97
N ARG A 119 -7.78 10.61 8.01
CA ARG A 119 -8.22 11.57 9.03
C ARG A 119 -7.07 12.12 9.86
N LEU A 120 -6.14 11.25 10.29
CA LEU A 120 -4.96 11.67 11.06
C LEU A 120 -4.03 12.56 10.24
N HIS A 121 -3.81 12.23 8.96
CA HIS A 121 -3.03 13.07 8.05
C HIS A 121 -3.66 14.45 7.87
N SER A 122 -4.96 14.50 7.61
CA SER A 122 -5.71 15.76 7.48
C SER A 122 -5.72 16.59 8.77
N ALA A 123 -5.88 15.93 9.93
CA ALA A 123 -5.81 16.59 11.23
C ALA A 123 -4.41 17.18 11.49
N GLY A 124 -3.36 16.52 11.04
CA GLY A 124 -2.00 17.04 11.08
C GLY A 124 -1.83 18.36 10.34
N HIS A 125 -2.38 18.47 9.12
CA HIS A 125 -2.39 19.73 8.37
C HIS A 125 -3.20 20.82 9.08
N LEU A 126 -4.35 20.45 9.66
CA LEU A 126 -5.17 21.39 10.42
C LEU A 126 -4.41 21.94 11.64
N LEU A 127 -3.69 21.09 12.37
CA LEU A 127 -2.85 21.51 13.50
C LEU A 127 -1.72 22.45 13.04
N ASP A 128 -1.04 22.13 11.94
CA ASP A 128 0.01 22.98 11.38
C ASP A 128 -0.50 24.38 11.02
N ILE A 129 -1.68 24.46 10.37
CA ILE A 129 -2.35 25.74 10.10
C ILE A 129 -2.72 26.46 11.39
N SER A 130 -3.23 25.74 12.38
CA SER A 130 -3.67 26.31 13.67
C SER A 130 -2.51 26.92 14.45
N ILE A 131 -1.34 26.27 14.47
CA ILE A 131 -0.11 26.77 15.11
C ILE A 131 0.30 28.12 14.51
N ARG A 132 0.24 28.25 13.18
CA ARG A 132 0.52 29.54 12.52
C ARG A 132 -0.49 30.61 12.94
N ASN A 133 -1.78 30.26 12.99
CA ASN A 133 -2.86 31.20 13.30
C ASN A 133 -2.83 31.72 14.75
N VAL A 134 -2.32 30.94 15.71
CA VAL A 134 -2.19 31.36 17.13
C VAL A 134 -0.91 32.17 17.41
N GLY A 135 -0.19 32.61 16.38
CA GLY A 135 1.01 33.45 16.52
C GLY A 135 2.31 32.67 16.73
N LEU A 136 2.28 31.34 16.63
CA LEU A 136 3.46 30.47 16.74
C LEU A 136 4.06 30.09 15.38
N GLY A 137 3.78 30.86 14.32
CA GLY A 137 4.29 30.60 12.98
C GLY A 137 5.80 30.72 12.79
N HIS A 138 6.55 31.14 13.84
CA HIS A 138 8.01 31.09 13.86
C HIS A 138 8.55 29.68 14.11
N LEU A 139 7.71 28.74 14.57
CA LEU A 139 8.06 27.34 14.71
C LEU A 139 8.18 26.72 13.31
N VAL A 140 9.28 26.01 13.07
CA VAL A 140 9.52 25.31 11.80
C VAL A 140 8.92 23.90 11.90
N PRO A 141 8.02 23.50 10.98
CA PRO A 141 7.48 22.15 10.95
C PRO A 141 8.60 21.11 10.77
N GLY A 142 8.63 20.13 11.67
CA GLY A 142 9.51 18.97 11.54
C GLY A 142 8.91 17.87 10.65
N LYS A 143 9.45 16.65 10.76
CA LYS A 143 8.85 15.47 10.12
C LYS A 143 7.61 15.05 10.88
N ALA A 144 6.45 15.07 10.24
CA ALA A 144 5.20 14.62 10.83
C ALA A 144 5.03 13.10 10.66
N TYR A 145 4.67 12.42 11.74
CA TYR A 145 4.23 11.02 11.74
C TYR A 145 2.76 11.02 12.16
N HIS A 146 1.86 10.76 11.21
CA HIS A 146 0.40 10.71 11.43
C HIS A 146 -0.03 9.29 11.79
N PHE A 147 0.70 8.67 12.72
CA PHE A 147 0.56 7.27 13.07
C PHE A 147 -0.39 7.20 14.28
N PRO A 148 -1.36 6.27 14.31
CA PRO A 148 -2.32 6.18 15.42
C PRO A 148 -1.65 6.02 16.78
N ASP A 149 -0.58 5.22 16.84
CA ASP A 149 0.09 4.82 18.08
C ASP A 149 1.42 5.56 18.32
N GLY A 150 1.73 6.55 17.48
CA GLY A 150 3.03 7.21 17.45
C GLY A 150 4.05 6.55 16.51
N PRO A 151 5.23 7.18 16.32
CA PRO A 151 6.32 6.64 15.51
C PRO A 151 7.00 5.42 16.14
#